data_AF-A0A6P1BZP6-F1
#
_entry.id   AF-A0A6P1BZP6-F1
#
_cell.length_a   1.000
_cell.length_b   1.000
_cell.length_c   1.000
_cell.angle_alpha   90.00
_cell.angle_beta   90.00
_cell.angle_gamma   90.00
#
_symmetry.space_group_name_H-M   'P 1'
#
loop_
_entity.id
_entity.type
_entity.pdbx_description
1 polymer ?
#
loop_
_entity_poly.entity_id
_entity_poly.type
_entity_poly.pdbx_seq_one_letter_code
_entity_poly.pdbx_strand_id
1 'polypeptide(L)'
;FAAQGFEYLHVVDLDGAFAGKPMNAHAVEAMLKAVTMPVQLGGGIRDLKTIEAWLDKGITRVIIGTAAVRDPELVKGAAKQFPGRVAVGLDARDGKVAVEGWAETSHVTALEIAERFE
;
A
#
# COMPACT_ATOMS: atom_id res chain seq x y z
N PHE A 1 -9.41 -10.52 -15.34
CA PHE A 1 -9.83 -9.23 -14.76
C PHE A 1 -10.09 -8.18 -15.82
N ALA A 2 -9.09 -7.70 -16.58
CA ALA A 2 -9.31 -6.68 -17.62
C ALA A 2 -10.42 -7.04 -18.64
N ALA A 3 -10.38 -8.23 -19.23
CA ALA A 3 -11.41 -8.69 -20.18
C ALA A 3 -12.82 -8.86 -19.57
N GLN A 4 -12.93 -8.88 -18.24
CA GLN A 4 -14.20 -8.96 -17.52
C GLN A 4 -14.73 -7.57 -17.12
N GLY A 5 -14.02 -6.48 -17.46
CA GLY A 5 -14.46 -5.11 -17.21
C GLY A 5 -14.03 -4.51 -15.86
N PHE A 6 -13.12 -5.14 -15.12
CA PHE A 6 -12.58 -4.54 -13.88
C PHE A 6 -11.67 -3.36 -14.20
N GLU A 7 -11.81 -2.27 -13.43
CA GLU A 7 -11.08 -1.01 -13.66
C GLU A 7 -9.71 -0.96 -12.98
N TYR A 8 -9.51 -1.73 -11.91
CA TYR A 8 -8.26 -1.78 -11.15
C TYR A 8 -7.88 -3.21 -10.81
N LEU A 9 -6.58 -3.49 -10.81
CA LEU A 9 -5.99 -4.67 -10.21
C LEU A 9 -5.33 -4.29 -8.89
N HIS A 10 -5.80 -4.84 -7.78
CA HIS A 10 -5.20 -4.68 -6.46
C HIS A 10 -4.29 -5.86 -6.16
N VAL A 11 -3.03 -5.58 -5.83
CA VAL A 11 -1.98 -6.58 -5.58
C VAL A 11 -1.36 -6.33 -4.21
N VAL A 12 -1.12 -7.40 -3.46
CA VAL A 12 -0.44 -7.35 -2.16
C VAL A 12 0.78 -8.27 -2.20
N ASP A 13 1.97 -7.70 -2.00
CA ASP A 13 3.19 -8.46 -1.71
C ASP A 13 3.18 -8.93 -0.25
N LEU A 14 2.66 -10.14 0.00
CA LEU A 14 2.56 -10.69 1.36
C LEU A 14 3.93 -10.90 2.00
N ASP A 15 4.89 -11.47 1.26
CA ASP A 15 6.25 -11.64 1.76
C ASP A 15 6.88 -10.29 2.10
N GLY A 16 6.61 -9.27 1.27
CA GLY A 16 7.06 -7.91 1.55
C GLY A 16 6.38 -7.27 2.75
N ALA A 17 5.09 -7.56 2.99
CA ALA A 17 4.37 -7.08 4.17
C ALA A 17 5.04 -7.56 5.47
N PHE A 18 5.42 -8.85 5.53
CA PHE A 18 6.12 -9.44 6.67
C PHE A 18 7.60 -9.05 6.74
N ALA A 19 8.32 -9.03 5.62
CA ALA A 19 9.75 -8.70 5.58
C ALA A 19 10.03 -7.20 5.75
N GLY A 20 9.01 -6.35 5.54
CA GLY A 20 9.10 -4.91 5.64
C GLY A 20 9.82 -4.22 4.47
N LYS A 21 10.00 -4.92 3.36
CA LYS A 21 10.58 -4.42 2.10
C LYS A 21 10.01 -5.24 0.95
N PRO A 22 9.98 -4.75 -0.29
CA PRO A 22 9.49 -5.53 -1.42
C PRO A 22 10.29 -6.83 -1.59
N MET A 23 9.58 -7.96 -1.70
CA MET A 23 10.17 -9.29 -1.85
C MET A 23 9.83 -9.92 -3.20
N ASN A 24 8.69 -9.53 -3.81
CA ASN A 24 8.17 -10.13 -5.04
C ASN A 24 8.26 -9.20 -6.26
N ALA A 25 9.33 -8.39 -6.34
CA ALA A 25 9.42 -7.33 -7.34
C ALA A 25 9.34 -7.84 -8.80
N HIS A 26 9.99 -8.96 -9.10
CA HIS A 26 9.96 -9.57 -10.43
C HIS A 26 8.53 -9.99 -10.85
N ALA A 27 7.74 -10.53 -9.92
CA ALA A 27 6.36 -10.92 -10.19
C ALA A 27 5.49 -9.70 -10.49
N VAL A 28 5.64 -8.62 -9.72
CA VAL A 28 4.93 -7.35 -9.95
C VAL A 28 5.28 -6.75 -11.30
N GLU A 29 6.56 -6.73 -11.67
CA GLU A 29 7.00 -6.22 -12.97
C GLU A 29 6.48 -7.06 -14.14
N ALA A 30 6.40 -8.38 -13.98
CA ALA A 30 5.79 -9.25 -14.98
C ALA A 30 4.29 -8.96 -15.14
N MET A 31 3.57 -8.71 -14.04
CA MET A 31 2.15 -8.32 -14.08
C MET A 31 1.96 -6.98 -14.81
N LEU A 32 2.78 -5.97 -14.50
CA LEU A 32 2.73 -4.66 -15.15
C LEU A 32 2.94 -4.73 -16.68
N LYS A 33 3.71 -5.72 -17.16
CA LYS A 33 3.88 -5.97 -18.61
C LYS A 33 2.68 -6.70 -19.23
N ALA A 34 1.95 -7.47 -18.43
CA ALA A 34 0.87 -8.33 -18.90
C ALA A 34 -0.51 -7.65 -18.90
N VAL A 35 -0.71 -6.63 -18.07
CA VAL A 35 -2.01 -5.93 -17.95
C VAL A 35 -1.90 -4.47 -18.35
N THR A 36 -2.92 -3.97 -19.04
CA THR A 36 -3.06 -2.54 -19.39
C THR A 36 -3.90 -1.76 -18.38
N MET A 37 -4.56 -2.47 -17.46
CA MET A 37 -5.38 -1.84 -16.42
C MET A 37 -4.51 -1.26 -15.29
N PRO A 38 -4.92 -0.16 -14.66
CA PRO A 38 -4.27 0.39 -13.49
C PRO A 38 -4.02 -0.64 -12.38
N VAL A 39 -2.79 -0.67 -11.86
CA VAL A 39 -2.38 -1.58 -10.79
C VAL A 39 -2.12 -0.81 -9.51
N GLN A 40 -2.64 -1.31 -8.40
CA GLN A 40 -2.37 -0.81 -7.06
C GLN A 40 -1.56 -1.84 -6.29
N LEU A 41 -0.54 -1.41 -5.56
CA LEU A 41 0.37 -2.29 -4.85
C LEU A 41 0.47 -1.92 -3.37
N GLY A 42 0.23 -2.89 -2.51
CA GLY A 42 0.61 -2.87 -1.10
C GLY A 42 1.63 -3.96 -0.75
N GLY A 43 2.18 -3.89 0.45
CA GLY A 43 3.15 -4.85 0.99
C GLY A 43 4.59 -4.36 0.95
N GLY A 44 5.21 -4.20 2.13
CA GLY A 44 6.63 -3.83 2.25
C GLY A 44 6.99 -2.40 1.88
N ILE A 45 6.01 -1.50 1.73
CA ILE A 45 6.23 -0.09 1.39
C ILE A 45 6.39 0.71 2.69
N ARG A 46 7.63 1.02 3.06
CA ARG A 46 7.97 1.68 4.35
C ARG A 46 8.80 2.96 4.22
N ASP A 47 9.15 3.37 3.01
CA ASP A 47 9.93 4.59 2.78
C ASP A 47 9.58 5.24 1.43
N LEU A 48 9.96 6.51 1.29
CA LEU A 48 9.66 7.32 0.12
C LEU A 48 10.35 6.81 -1.15
N LYS A 49 11.56 6.25 -1.02
CA LYS A 49 12.33 5.71 -2.13
C LYS A 49 11.61 4.51 -2.76
N THR A 50 11.04 3.64 -1.94
CA THR A 50 10.27 2.47 -2.37
C THR A 50 8.98 2.91 -3.03
N ILE A 51 8.32 3.94 -2.51
CA ILE A 51 7.13 4.55 -3.12
C ILE A 51 7.45 5.06 -4.52
N GLU A 52 8.46 5.92 -4.64
CA GLU A 52 8.90 6.49 -5.92
C GLU A 52 9.28 5.40 -6.92
N ALA A 53 10.10 4.42 -6.50
CA ALA A 53 10.53 3.32 -7.37
C ALA A 53 9.36 2.49 -7.93
N TRP A 54 8.30 2.27 -7.15
CA TRP A 54 7.12 1.54 -7.64
C TRP A 54 6.28 2.37 -8.59
N LEU A 55 6.08 3.64 -8.27
CA LEU A 55 5.30 4.53 -9.12
C LEU A 55 6.01 4.77 -10.47
N ASP A 56 7.34 4.89 -10.49
CA ASP A 56 8.15 5.03 -11.70
C ASP A 56 8.09 3.77 -12.60
N LYS A 57 7.89 2.59 -12.00
CA LYS A 57 7.69 1.33 -12.73
C LYS A 57 6.30 1.21 -13.37
N GLY A 58 5.37 2.11 -13.04
CA GLY A 58 4.01 2.13 -13.59
C GLY A 58 2.92 1.66 -12.63
N ILE A 59 3.21 1.44 -11.34
CA ILE A 59 2.16 1.29 -10.33
C ILE A 59 1.37 2.60 -10.26
N THR A 60 0.05 2.52 -10.42
CA THR A 60 -0.83 3.69 -10.41
C THR A 60 -0.98 4.25 -9.01
N ARG A 61 -1.06 3.39 -7.99
CA ARG A 61 -1.24 3.78 -6.60
C ARG A 61 -0.54 2.82 -5.65
N VAL A 62 0.25 3.36 -4.73
CA VAL A 62 0.82 2.58 -3.62
C VAL A 62 -0.13 2.57 -2.42
N ILE A 63 -0.11 1.48 -1.68
CA ILE A 63 -0.96 1.27 -0.50
C ILE A 63 -0.06 1.10 0.72
N ILE A 64 -0.17 2.05 1.65
CA ILE A 64 0.64 2.12 2.86
C ILE A 64 -0.20 1.62 4.02
N GLY A 65 0.17 0.46 4.56
CA GLY A 65 -0.50 -0.18 5.71
C GLY A 65 0.16 0.21 7.04
N THR A 66 0.93 -0.71 7.63
CA THR A 66 1.61 -0.52 8.94
C THR A 66 2.37 0.81 9.09
N ALA A 67 3.02 1.29 8.03
CA ALA A 67 3.74 2.57 8.09
C ALA A 67 2.80 3.77 8.25
N ALA A 68 1.53 3.72 7.83
CA ALA A 68 0.57 4.79 8.08
C ALA A 68 0.21 4.94 9.57
N VAL A 69 0.29 3.85 10.33
CA VAL A 69 0.08 3.87 11.79
C VAL A 69 1.34 4.37 12.52
N ARG A 70 2.52 3.91 12.07
CA ARG A 70 3.81 4.16 12.76
C ARG A 70 4.49 5.47 12.35
N ASP A 71 4.36 5.86 11.10
CA ASP A 71 4.96 7.05 10.51
C ASP A 71 3.94 7.79 9.61
N PRO A 72 3.01 8.55 10.21
CA PRO A 72 2.04 9.33 9.46
C PRO A 72 2.67 10.40 8.56
N GLU A 73 3.87 10.90 8.91
CA GLU A 73 4.54 11.95 8.14
C GLU A 73 5.08 11.42 6.81
N LEU A 74 5.50 10.16 6.74
CA LEU A 74 5.78 9.49 5.46
C LEU A 74 4.57 9.54 4.52
N VAL A 75 3.38 9.20 5.01
CA VAL A 75 2.16 9.18 4.19
C VAL A 75 1.80 10.58 3.72
N LYS A 76 1.81 11.57 4.61
CA LYS A 76 1.52 12.98 4.26
C LYS A 76 2.53 13.52 3.25
N GLY A 77 3.83 13.24 3.44
CA GLY A 77 4.89 13.62 2.52
C GLY A 77 4.70 12.98 1.15
N ALA A 78 4.47 11.67 1.11
CA ALA A 78 4.24 10.94 -0.13
C ALA A 78 2.96 11.41 -0.86
N ALA A 79 1.87 11.67 -0.14
CA ALA A 79 0.63 12.16 -0.74
C ALA A 79 0.78 13.58 -1.33
N LYS A 80 1.58 14.45 -0.70
CA LYS A 80 1.94 15.76 -1.25
C LYS A 80 2.80 15.64 -2.50
N GLN A 81 3.79 14.74 -2.49
CA GLN A 81 4.71 14.55 -3.61
C GLN A 81 4.08 13.81 -4.79
N PHE A 82 3.14 12.89 -4.51
CA PHE A 82 2.47 12.05 -5.51
C PHE A 82 0.93 12.12 -5.38
N PRO A 83 0.31 13.28 -5.70
CA PRO A 83 -1.12 13.48 -5.54
C PRO A 83 -1.96 12.40 -6.26
N GLY A 84 -2.95 11.84 -5.56
CA GLY A 84 -3.84 10.81 -6.10
C GLY A 84 -3.22 9.41 -6.25
N ARG A 85 -1.93 9.24 -5.91
CA ARG A 85 -1.21 7.96 -6.10
C ARG A 85 -0.80 7.27 -4.79
N VAL A 86 -1.29 7.73 -3.66
CA VAL A 86 -1.06 7.13 -2.34
C VAL A 86 -2.42 6.82 -1.70
N ALA A 87 -2.58 5.62 -1.16
CA ALA A 87 -3.72 5.24 -0.33
C ALA A 87 -3.24 4.64 0.99
N VAL A 88 -4.04 4.80 2.05
CA VAL A 88 -3.82 4.15 3.34
C VAL A 88 -4.64 2.86 3.39
N GLY A 89 -3.99 1.75 3.72
CA GLY A 89 -4.64 0.47 3.99
C GLY A 89 -4.88 0.32 5.50
N LEU A 90 -6.14 0.22 5.92
CA LEU A 90 -6.51 0.02 7.32
C LEU A 90 -7.15 -1.36 7.49
N ASP A 91 -6.35 -2.29 7.98
CA ASP A 91 -6.83 -3.60 8.39
C ASP A 91 -7.28 -3.52 9.84
N ALA A 92 -8.51 -3.93 10.15
CA ALA A 92 -9.07 -3.80 11.48
C ALA A 92 -9.63 -5.13 12.00
N ARG A 93 -9.40 -5.39 13.29
CA ARG A 93 -10.02 -6.47 14.05
C ARG A 93 -10.65 -5.88 15.30
N ASP A 94 -11.94 -6.14 15.50
CA ASP A 94 -12.72 -5.58 16.61
C ASP A 94 -12.63 -4.03 16.69
N GLY A 95 -12.60 -3.37 15.53
CA GLY A 95 -12.49 -1.91 15.40
C GLY A 95 -11.08 -1.34 15.59
N LYS A 96 -10.10 -2.15 15.98
CA LYS A 96 -8.70 -1.75 16.20
C LYS A 96 -7.82 -2.12 15.02
N VAL A 97 -6.86 -1.26 14.68
CA VAL A 97 -5.97 -1.47 13.53
C VAL A 97 -4.98 -2.58 13.82
N ALA A 98 -4.86 -3.52 12.90
CA ALA A 98 -3.84 -4.56 12.88
C ALA A 98 -2.61 -4.10 12.10
N VAL A 99 -1.41 -4.43 12.60
CA VAL A 99 -0.10 -4.07 12.04
C VAL A 99 0.80 -5.29 11.91
N GLU A 100 1.95 -5.14 11.25
CA GLU A 100 2.93 -6.20 10.97
C GLU A 100 2.33 -7.40 10.21
N GLY A 101 1.71 -7.12 9.06
CA GLY A 101 1.05 -8.17 8.27
C GLY A 101 -0.04 -8.85 9.09
N TRP A 102 -0.90 -8.06 9.74
CA TRP A 102 -2.02 -8.53 10.55
C TRP A 102 -1.64 -9.32 11.82
N ALA A 103 -0.35 -9.43 12.15
CA ALA A 103 0.12 -10.25 13.28
C ALA A 103 -0.11 -9.58 14.64
N GLU A 104 -0.12 -8.25 14.71
CA GLU A 104 -0.26 -7.50 15.96
C GLU A 104 -1.47 -6.57 15.92
N THR A 105 -2.29 -6.57 16.98
CA THR A 105 -3.40 -5.60 17.12
C THR A 105 -2.89 -4.37 17.87
N SER A 106 -3.01 -3.19 17.27
CA SER A 106 -2.72 -1.92 17.93
C SER A 106 -3.83 -1.51 18.91
N HIS A 107 -3.56 -0.53 19.75
CA HIS A 107 -4.60 0.08 20.60
C HIS A 107 -5.43 1.15 19.88
N VAL A 108 -5.06 1.50 18.63
CA VAL A 108 -5.66 2.60 17.87
C VAL A 108 -6.78 2.06 16.99
N THR A 109 -7.88 2.78 16.94
CA THR A 109 -9.04 2.43 16.10
C THR A 109 -8.80 2.84 14.65
N ALA A 110 -9.51 2.17 13.73
CA ALA A 110 -9.44 2.53 12.31
C ALA A 110 -9.90 3.98 12.05
N LEU A 111 -10.90 4.45 12.80
CA LEU A 111 -11.42 5.82 12.70
C LEU A 111 -10.36 6.84 13.12
N GLU A 112 -9.72 6.64 14.27
CA GLU A 112 -8.64 7.51 14.75
C GLU A 112 -7.45 7.59 13.79
N ILE A 113 -7.22 6.56 12.97
CA ILE A 113 -6.19 6.63 11.92
C ILE A 113 -6.72 7.38 10.70
N ALA A 114 -7.96 7.15 10.27
CA ALA A 114 -8.55 7.83 9.11
C ALA A 114 -8.57 9.35 9.31
N GLU A 115 -8.97 9.82 10.49
CA GLU A 115 -9.01 11.25 10.86
C GLU A 115 -7.63 11.94 10.81
N ARG A 116 -6.51 11.19 10.83
CA ARG A 116 -5.16 11.78 10.71
C ARG A 116 -4.81 12.23 9.29
N PHE A 117 -5.60 11.81 8.32
CA PHE A 117 -5.33 11.99 6.89
C PHE A 117 -6.45 12.69 6.11
N GLU A 118 -7.50 13.17 6.79
CA GLU A 118 -8.44 14.16 6.24
C GLU A 118 -7.79 15.55 6.15
#